data_AF-A0A0G2DVG9-F1
#
_entry.id   AF-A0A0G2DVG9-F1
#
_cell.length_a   1.000
_cell.length_b   1.000
_cell.length_c   1.000
_cell.angle_alpha   90.00
_cell.angle_beta   90.00
_cell.angle_gamma   90.00
#
_symmetry.space_group_name_H-M   'P 1'
#
loop_
_entity.id
_entity.type
_entity.pdbx_description
1 polymer ?
#
loop_
_entity_poly.entity_id
_entity_poly.type
_entity_poly.pdbx_seq_one_letter_code
_entity_poly.pdbx_strand_id
1 'polypeptide(L)'
;MPSDANRTQFKTFTTISTILVSTTETPFLVHRDVLTHHSPFFAAALTGAFAEGLSQELALPAEDVPTFELFLSWAYTGQLDDVFTRGGKVAFYQLLSLYGLADRLSVESLRNAVVDRVAALAERSNSVPTPSDTVTLYDEIRDTALLRKLVVDLFAFKKTDVLLASHPDEWHPQFLRELVVRVKRPELQGLSRHDLVAWKPATWSATRACWTCRDVMQPGLSGNRCDACGYAFCNSCLASGKALCGDDAAKLASCKPWVKSMCLHYHEHVETPPCVE
;
A
#
# COMPACT_ATOMS: atom_id res chain seq x y z
N MET A 1 1.58 -12.75 -11.73
CA MET A 1 3.04 -12.72 -11.49
C MET A 1 3.69 -11.91 -12.60
N PRO A 2 4.39 -10.81 -12.31
CA PRO A 2 5.19 -10.14 -13.32
C PRO A 2 6.27 -11.14 -13.78
N SER A 3 6.43 -11.27 -15.08
CA SER A 3 7.26 -12.31 -15.71
C SER A 3 8.69 -12.33 -15.14
N ASP A 4 9.14 -13.51 -14.68
CA ASP A 4 10.53 -13.88 -14.37
C ASP A 4 11.53 -13.73 -15.56
N ALA A 5 11.16 -12.98 -16.60
CA ALA A 5 11.86 -12.90 -17.87
C ALA A 5 13.31 -12.41 -17.72
N ASN A 6 13.60 -11.54 -16.75
CA ASN A 6 14.95 -11.03 -16.53
C ASN A 6 15.86 -11.98 -15.74
N ARG A 7 15.29 -12.85 -14.88
CA ARG A 7 16.07 -13.74 -13.99
C ARG A 7 16.72 -14.91 -14.72
N THR A 8 16.39 -15.10 -16.00
CA THR A 8 16.88 -16.22 -16.82
C THR A 8 17.65 -15.76 -18.07
N GLN A 9 17.72 -14.46 -18.34
CA GLN A 9 18.38 -13.88 -19.52
C GLN A 9 19.83 -13.44 -19.24
N PHE A 10 20.64 -14.31 -18.63
CA PHE A 10 22.04 -14.00 -18.30
C PHE A 10 22.91 -13.58 -19.48
N LYS A 11 22.49 -13.88 -20.72
CA LYS A 11 23.19 -13.46 -21.94
C LYS A 11 23.21 -11.94 -22.13
N THR A 12 22.28 -11.21 -21.52
CA THR A 12 22.19 -9.75 -21.67
C THR A 12 22.91 -9.01 -20.53
N PHE A 13 23.40 -9.73 -19.51
CA PHE A 13 24.07 -9.17 -18.33
C PHE A 13 25.56 -8.90 -18.61
N THR A 14 25.87 -8.28 -19.75
CA THR A 14 27.24 -7.95 -20.16
C THR A 14 27.59 -6.49 -19.96
N THR A 15 26.58 -5.61 -19.87
CA THR A 15 26.76 -4.17 -19.71
C THR A 15 26.52 -3.77 -18.27
N ILE A 16 27.50 -3.09 -17.68
CA ILE A 16 27.45 -2.53 -16.34
C ILE A 16 27.30 -1.02 -16.44
N SER A 17 26.45 -0.45 -15.59
CA SER A 17 26.34 0.98 -15.36
C SER A 17 26.78 1.32 -13.94
N THR A 18 27.41 2.48 -13.77
CA THR A 18 27.82 3.05 -12.49
C THR A 18 26.79 4.05 -12.03
N ILE A 19 26.12 3.78 -10.91
CA ILE A 19 25.18 4.72 -10.29
C ILE A 19 25.86 5.37 -9.09
N LEU A 20 26.04 6.69 -9.12
CA LEU A 20 26.65 7.47 -8.06
C LEU A 20 25.56 8.01 -7.13
N VAL A 21 25.46 7.48 -5.92
CA VAL A 21 24.36 7.80 -4.99
C VAL A 21 24.83 8.75 -3.91
N SER A 22 23.94 9.66 -3.51
CA SER A 22 24.17 10.74 -2.53
C SER A 22 25.17 11.79 -3.00
N THR A 23 25.29 12.87 -2.22
CA THR A 23 26.29 13.93 -2.44
C THR A 23 27.74 13.47 -2.28
N THR A 24 27.96 12.30 -1.70
CA THR A 24 29.31 11.69 -1.58
C THR A 24 29.66 10.81 -2.78
N GLU A 25 28.76 10.69 -3.75
CA GLU A 25 28.95 9.91 -5.00
C GLU A 25 29.39 8.46 -4.72
N THR A 26 28.72 7.80 -3.77
CA THR A 26 28.99 6.39 -3.46
C THR A 26 28.65 5.54 -4.69
N PRO A 27 29.61 4.81 -5.29
CA PRO A 27 29.38 4.13 -6.57
C PRO A 27 28.74 2.75 -6.40
N PHE A 28 27.73 2.47 -7.20
CA PHE A 28 27.11 1.17 -7.37
C PHE A 28 27.31 0.65 -8.80
N LEU A 29 27.97 -0.49 -8.95
CA LEU A 29 28.14 -1.17 -10.23
C LEU A 29 26.97 -2.14 -10.44
N VAL A 30 26.11 -1.84 -11.40
CA VAL A 30 24.84 -2.56 -11.58
C VAL A 30 24.71 -3.00 -13.04
N HIS A 31 24.15 -4.19 -13.27
CA HIS A 31 23.79 -4.60 -14.63
C HIS A 31 22.76 -3.64 -15.20
N ARG A 32 23.08 -2.99 -16.32
CA ARG A 32 22.22 -2.00 -16.97
C ARG A 32 20.83 -2.55 -17.24
N ASP A 33 20.76 -3.80 -17.66
CA ASP A 33 19.50 -4.47 -18.01
C ASP A 33 18.60 -4.73 -16.79
N VAL A 34 19.15 -4.80 -15.58
CA VAL A 34 18.35 -4.86 -14.34
C VAL A 34 17.69 -3.51 -14.10
N LEU A 35 18.44 -2.41 -14.22
CA LEU A 35 17.91 -1.06 -14.02
C LEU A 35 16.84 -0.71 -15.07
N THR A 36 17.18 -0.88 -16.35
CA THR A 36 16.33 -0.47 -17.48
C THR A 36 15.07 -1.32 -17.65
N HIS A 37 15.08 -2.58 -17.18
CA HIS A 37 13.89 -3.42 -17.18
C HIS A 37 12.83 -2.93 -16.19
N HIS A 38 13.25 -2.48 -15.01
CA HIS A 38 12.33 -2.05 -13.95
C HIS A 38 11.95 -0.58 -14.02
N SER A 39 12.82 0.27 -14.57
CA SER A 39 12.68 1.72 -14.51
C SER A 39 12.73 2.33 -15.92
N PRO A 40 11.60 2.89 -16.40
CA PRO A 40 11.57 3.75 -17.58
C PRO A 40 12.54 4.93 -17.49
N PHE A 41 12.77 5.47 -16.28
CA PHE A 41 13.77 6.51 -16.05
C PHE A 41 15.17 6.03 -16.41
N PHE A 42 15.61 4.88 -15.88
CA PHE A 42 16.91 4.30 -16.24
C PHE A 42 16.96 3.87 -17.71
N ALA A 43 15.86 3.33 -18.26
CA ALA A 43 15.78 3.01 -19.68
C ALA A 43 16.05 4.25 -20.55
N ALA A 44 15.41 5.37 -20.25
CA ALA A 44 15.63 6.63 -20.95
C ALA A 44 17.06 7.16 -20.78
N ALA A 45 17.62 7.09 -19.58
CA ALA A 45 18.95 7.63 -19.27
C ALA A 45 20.10 6.79 -19.84
N LEU A 46 20.04 5.46 -19.73
CA LEU A 46 21.17 4.55 -19.97
C LEU A 46 21.17 3.88 -21.34
N THR A 47 20.11 4.05 -22.14
CA THR A 47 20.03 3.48 -23.50
C THR A 47 20.04 4.54 -24.61
N GLY A 48 19.98 5.83 -24.24
CA GLY A 48 20.02 6.95 -25.17
C GLY A 48 21.43 7.30 -25.67
N ALA A 49 21.50 8.30 -26.54
CA ALA A 49 22.76 8.85 -27.07
C ALA A 49 23.31 10.04 -26.24
N PHE A 50 22.72 10.29 -25.07
CA PHE A 50 23.18 11.33 -24.14
C PHE A 50 24.39 10.87 -23.34
N ALA A 51 25.01 11.78 -22.59
CA ALA A 51 26.26 11.55 -21.89
C ALA A 51 26.21 10.28 -21.02
N GLU A 52 25.11 10.09 -20.29
CA GLU A 52 24.85 8.96 -19.40
C GLU A 52 24.74 7.63 -20.14
N GLY A 53 24.10 7.62 -21.31
CA GLY A 53 23.99 6.44 -22.16
C GLY A 53 25.32 6.04 -22.78
N LEU A 54 26.20 7.00 -23.06
CA LEU A 54 27.54 6.76 -23.60
C LEU A 54 28.55 6.37 -22.51
N SER A 55 28.53 7.07 -21.37
CA SER A 55 29.43 6.83 -20.23
C SER A 55 29.02 5.62 -19.40
N GLN A 56 27.74 5.22 -19.46
CA GLN A 56 27.13 4.27 -18.54
C GLN A 56 27.26 4.72 -17.08
N GLU A 57 27.24 6.03 -16.83
CA GLU A 57 27.35 6.63 -15.50
C GLU A 57 26.18 7.59 -15.25
N LEU A 58 25.56 7.50 -14.07
CA LEU A 58 24.45 8.37 -13.66
C LEU A 58 24.57 8.75 -12.18
N ALA A 59 24.41 10.04 -11.87
CA ALA A 59 24.38 10.53 -10.50
C ALA A 59 22.96 10.73 -9.96
N LEU A 60 22.74 10.32 -8.71
CA LEU A 60 21.52 10.48 -7.93
C LEU A 60 21.84 11.18 -6.60
N PRO A 61 22.17 12.49 -6.63
CA PRO A 61 22.70 13.20 -5.46
C PRO A 61 21.67 13.42 -4.33
N ALA A 62 20.38 13.40 -4.66
CA ALA A 62 19.29 13.57 -3.69
C ALA A 62 18.91 12.28 -2.96
N GLU A 63 19.37 11.12 -3.45
CA GLU A 63 19.01 9.82 -2.88
C GLU A 63 20.03 9.36 -1.84
N ASP A 64 19.54 8.66 -0.82
CA ASP A 64 20.40 8.08 0.21
C ASP A 64 20.84 6.65 -0.16
N VAL A 65 22.05 6.31 0.26
CA VAL A 65 22.68 5.01 0.00
C VAL A 65 21.82 3.83 0.52
N PRO A 66 21.32 3.84 1.77
CA PRO A 66 20.48 2.74 2.27
C PRO A 66 19.19 2.52 1.47
N THR A 67 18.49 3.57 1.06
CA THR A 67 17.27 3.43 0.25
C THR A 67 17.59 2.88 -1.13
N PHE A 68 18.70 3.29 -1.75
CA PHE A 68 19.13 2.75 -3.03
C PHE A 68 19.55 1.27 -2.93
N GLU A 69 20.21 0.85 -1.84
CA GLU A 69 20.52 -0.55 -1.58
C GLU A 69 19.25 -1.43 -1.51
N LEU A 70 18.19 -0.92 -0.87
CA LEU A 70 16.89 -1.60 -0.83
C LEU A 70 16.27 -1.73 -2.23
N PHE A 71 16.34 -0.67 -3.04
CA PHE A 71 15.91 -0.71 -4.43
C PHE A 71 16.68 -1.76 -5.23
N LEU A 72 18.01 -1.81 -5.10
CA LEU A 72 18.83 -2.80 -5.79
C LEU A 72 18.52 -4.22 -5.34
N SER A 73 18.42 -4.47 -4.04
CA SER A 73 18.05 -5.81 -3.53
C SER A 73 16.73 -6.27 -4.15
N TRP A 74 15.72 -5.39 -4.17
CA TRP A 74 14.45 -5.68 -4.81
C TRP A 74 14.57 -5.87 -6.33
N ALA A 75 15.33 -5.04 -7.03
CA ALA A 75 15.48 -5.12 -8.49
C ALA A 75 16.16 -6.45 -8.92
N TYR A 76 17.08 -6.98 -8.12
CA TYR A 76 17.71 -8.27 -8.39
C TYR A 76 16.86 -9.48 -7.97
N THR A 77 16.12 -9.38 -6.87
CA THR A 77 15.43 -10.54 -6.26
C THR A 77 13.94 -10.61 -6.58
N GLY A 78 13.35 -9.48 -6.97
CA GLY A 78 11.90 -9.26 -7.04
C GLY A 78 11.22 -9.22 -5.66
N GLN A 79 11.98 -9.16 -4.56
CA GLN A 79 11.48 -9.30 -3.20
C GLN A 79 11.98 -8.17 -2.30
N LEU A 80 11.15 -7.76 -1.35
CA LEU A 80 11.57 -6.91 -0.24
C LEU A 80 11.91 -7.81 0.94
N ASP A 81 13.15 -7.82 1.40
CA ASP A 81 13.57 -8.66 2.54
C ASP A 81 12.89 -8.21 3.85
N ASP A 82 12.86 -9.05 4.89
CA ASP A 82 12.31 -8.67 6.21
C ASP A 82 13.31 -7.85 7.05
N VAL A 83 13.88 -6.81 6.45
CA VAL A 83 14.84 -5.88 7.08
C VAL A 83 14.17 -4.68 7.75
N PHE A 84 12.85 -4.52 7.56
CA PHE A 84 12.05 -3.39 8.04
C PHE A 84 11.61 -3.53 9.50
N THR A 85 12.19 -4.46 10.26
CA THR A 85 11.87 -4.67 11.67
C THR A 85 13.14 -4.60 12.50
N ARG A 86 13.23 -3.65 13.42
CA ARG A 86 14.37 -3.48 14.33
C ARG A 86 13.89 -3.50 15.78
N GLY A 87 14.40 -4.43 16.58
CA GLY A 87 14.04 -4.54 17.99
C GLY A 87 12.52 -4.73 18.22
N GLY A 88 11.85 -5.45 17.32
CA GLY A 88 10.40 -5.67 17.37
C GLY A 88 9.54 -4.49 16.87
N LYS A 89 10.15 -3.37 16.47
CA LYS A 89 9.44 -2.22 15.89
C LYS A 89 9.59 -2.22 14.38
N VAL A 90 8.50 -1.88 13.68
CA VAL A 90 8.49 -1.71 12.24
C VAL A 90 9.06 -0.33 11.88
N ALA A 91 10.03 -0.29 10.97
CA ALA A 91 10.65 0.92 10.46
C ALA A 91 9.90 1.42 9.21
N PHE A 92 8.70 1.98 9.40
CA PHE A 92 7.87 2.47 8.28
C PHE A 92 8.57 3.55 7.45
N TYR A 93 9.36 4.43 8.06
CA TYR A 93 10.13 5.46 7.35
C TYR A 93 10.97 4.90 6.18
N GLN A 94 11.60 3.72 6.33
CA GLN A 94 12.41 3.12 5.25
C GLN A 94 11.54 2.73 4.05
N LEU A 95 10.31 2.27 4.29
CA LEU A 95 9.36 1.95 3.24
C LEU A 95 8.82 3.23 2.58
N LEU A 96 8.60 4.29 3.36
CA LEU A 96 8.20 5.59 2.80
C LEU A 96 9.29 6.18 1.90
N SER A 97 10.55 6.18 2.36
CA SER A 97 11.69 6.61 1.56
C SER A 97 11.85 5.77 0.29
N LEU A 98 11.70 4.44 0.41
CA LEU A 98 11.76 3.53 -0.75
C LEU A 98 10.61 3.77 -1.75
N TYR A 99 9.39 4.07 -1.26
CA TYR A 99 8.29 4.46 -2.13
C TYR A 99 8.62 5.77 -2.88
N GLY A 100 9.15 6.78 -2.17
CA GLY A 100 9.56 8.05 -2.76
C GLY A 100 10.62 7.88 -3.85
N LEU A 101 11.64 7.06 -3.60
CA LEU A 101 12.65 6.70 -4.60
C LEU A 101 12.01 5.99 -5.81
N ALA A 102 11.18 4.98 -5.56
CA ALA A 102 10.49 4.24 -6.62
C ALA A 102 9.62 5.16 -7.48
N ASP A 103 8.99 6.18 -6.88
CA ASP A 103 8.20 7.16 -7.60
C ASP A 103 9.05 8.03 -8.53
N ARG A 104 10.17 8.56 -8.02
CA ARG A 104 11.12 9.36 -8.82
C ARG A 104 11.75 8.54 -9.96
N LEU A 105 12.03 7.27 -9.72
CA LEU A 105 12.57 6.34 -10.70
C LEU A 105 11.50 5.73 -11.63
N SER A 106 10.22 6.09 -11.47
CA SER A 106 9.10 5.54 -12.25
C SER A 106 9.02 4.00 -12.19
N VAL A 107 9.08 3.43 -10.99
CA VAL A 107 9.08 1.97 -10.77
C VAL A 107 7.77 1.57 -10.09
N GLU A 108 6.67 1.55 -10.85
CA GLU A 108 5.34 1.23 -10.30
C GLU A 108 5.28 -0.11 -9.57
N SER A 109 5.93 -1.15 -10.11
CA SER A 109 5.94 -2.47 -9.46
C SER A 109 6.58 -2.44 -8.07
N LEU A 110 7.57 -1.58 -7.85
CA LEU A 110 8.17 -1.38 -6.53
C LEU A 110 7.26 -0.55 -5.62
N ARG A 111 6.61 0.51 -6.15
CA ARG A 111 5.59 1.27 -5.41
C ARG A 111 4.51 0.33 -4.85
N ASN A 112 4.00 -0.58 -5.70
CA ASN A 112 3.01 -1.58 -5.30
C ASN A 112 3.58 -2.61 -4.29
N ALA A 113 4.81 -3.09 -4.49
CA ALA A 113 5.46 -3.99 -3.54
C ALA A 113 5.67 -3.35 -2.15
N VAL A 114 5.96 -2.04 -2.10
CA VAL A 114 6.03 -1.30 -0.85
C VAL A 114 4.66 -1.20 -0.18
N VAL A 115 3.59 -0.90 -0.93
CA VAL A 115 2.21 -0.88 -0.41
C VAL A 115 1.85 -2.24 0.21
N ASP A 116 2.14 -3.34 -0.47
CA ASP A 116 1.93 -4.70 0.04
C ASP A 116 2.70 -4.94 1.34
N ARG A 117 3.98 -4.52 1.36
CA ARG A 117 4.84 -4.70 2.53
C ARG A 117 4.36 -3.89 3.73
N VAL A 118 3.94 -2.65 3.54
CA VAL A 118 3.38 -1.80 4.60
C VAL A 118 2.14 -2.46 5.20
N ALA A 119 1.21 -2.93 4.37
CA ALA A 119 0.00 -3.59 4.84
C ALA A 119 0.32 -4.90 5.60
N ALA A 120 1.21 -5.74 5.05
CA ALA A 120 1.61 -7.00 5.68
C ALA A 120 2.27 -6.77 7.05
N LEU A 121 3.20 -5.83 7.15
CA LEU A 121 3.87 -5.50 8.42
C LEU A 121 2.89 -4.93 9.43
N ALA A 122 2.02 -4.00 9.01
CA ALA A 122 0.99 -3.43 9.87
C ALA A 122 0.06 -4.50 10.45
N GLU A 123 -0.31 -5.51 9.65
CA GLU A 123 -1.09 -6.65 10.13
C GLU A 123 -0.31 -7.54 11.09
N ARG A 124 0.93 -7.91 10.76
CA ARG A 124 1.75 -8.81 11.60
C ARG A 124 2.10 -8.21 12.96
N SER A 125 2.45 -6.92 12.99
CA SER A 125 2.95 -6.27 14.22
C SER A 125 1.87 -5.52 14.98
N ASN A 126 0.66 -5.42 14.42
CA ASN A 126 -0.40 -4.52 14.88
C ASN A 126 0.11 -3.08 15.10
N SER A 127 0.99 -2.60 14.23
CA SER A 127 1.55 -1.25 14.25
C SER A 127 1.03 -0.44 13.05
N VAL A 128 1.11 0.88 13.16
CA VAL A 128 0.87 1.82 12.08
C VAL A 128 1.99 2.88 12.08
N PRO A 129 2.14 3.68 11.01
CA PRO A 129 3.13 4.76 10.96
C PRO A 129 3.05 5.74 12.15
N THR A 130 4.18 6.29 12.56
CA THR A 130 4.33 7.26 13.65
C THR A 130 3.99 8.70 13.20
N PRO A 131 3.90 9.70 14.10
CA PRO A 131 3.69 11.09 13.69
C PRO A 131 4.74 11.58 12.69
N SER A 132 6.03 11.30 12.93
CA SER A 132 7.12 11.63 12.00
C SER A 132 6.94 10.99 10.63
N ASP A 133 6.50 9.73 10.58
CA ASP A 133 6.20 9.06 9.31
C ASP A 133 5.04 9.76 8.57
N THR A 134 4.05 10.33 9.27
CA THR A 134 2.98 11.10 8.62
C THR A 134 3.47 12.40 8.02
N VAL A 135 4.50 13.02 8.59
CA VAL A 135 5.14 14.21 8.00
C VAL A 135 5.84 13.81 6.71
N THR A 136 6.73 12.81 6.75
CA THR A 136 7.41 12.28 5.54
C THR A 136 6.42 11.87 4.45
N LEU A 137 5.35 11.14 4.82
CA LEU A 137 4.33 10.70 3.87
C LEU A 137 3.62 11.87 3.15
N TYR A 138 3.42 13.00 3.82
CA TYR A 138 2.68 14.12 3.25
C TYR A 138 3.58 15.19 2.59
N ASP A 139 4.84 15.27 3.00
CA ASP A 139 5.80 16.23 2.45
C ASP A 139 6.54 15.68 1.23
N GLU A 140 6.87 14.38 1.21
CA GLU A 140 7.75 13.80 0.18
C GLU A 140 7.03 12.96 -0.88
N ILE A 141 5.91 12.32 -0.53
CA ILE A 141 5.17 11.44 -1.42
C ILE A 141 4.01 12.22 -2.05
N ARG A 142 3.77 12.10 -3.35
CA ARG A 142 2.67 12.80 -4.05
C ARG A 142 1.28 12.55 -3.43
N ASP A 143 0.38 13.52 -3.55
CA ASP A 143 -0.98 13.47 -3.01
C ASP A 143 -1.89 12.41 -3.65
N THR A 144 -1.65 12.07 -4.91
CA THR A 144 -2.35 11.00 -5.64
C THR A 144 -1.90 9.59 -5.26
N ALA A 145 -0.84 9.43 -4.46
CA ALA A 145 -0.29 8.13 -4.11
C ALA A 145 -1.28 7.31 -3.28
N LEU A 146 -1.59 6.09 -3.76
CA LEU A 146 -2.50 5.19 -3.06
C LEU A 146 -1.94 4.68 -1.72
N LEU A 147 -0.64 4.82 -1.48
CA LEU A 147 -0.02 4.58 -0.18
C LEU A 147 -0.59 5.51 0.91
N ARG A 148 -0.88 6.78 0.59
CA ARG A 148 -1.53 7.72 1.53
C ARG A 148 -2.89 7.19 1.98
N LYS A 149 -3.68 6.70 1.02
CA LYS A 149 -4.98 6.07 1.27
C LYS A 149 -4.85 4.83 2.17
N LEU A 150 -3.87 3.96 1.91
CA LEU A 150 -3.60 2.79 2.77
C LEU A 150 -3.31 3.23 4.20
N VAL A 151 -2.40 4.19 4.40
CA VAL A 151 -2.04 4.66 5.75
C VAL A 151 -3.26 5.24 6.48
N VAL A 152 -4.07 6.06 5.82
CA VAL A 152 -5.32 6.58 6.40
C VAL A 152 -6.27 5.44 6.79
N ASP A 153 -6.41 4.41 5.95
CA ASP A 153 -7.22 3.23 6.25
C ASP A 153 -6.64 2.40 7.42
N LEU A 154 -5.31 2.26 7.54
CA LEU A 154 -4.67 1.60 8.69
C LEU A 154 -5.12 2.23 10.01
N PHE A 155 -5.14 3.57 10.08
CA PHE A 155 -5.60 4.30 11.26
C PHE A 155 -7.11 4.20 11.49
N ALA A 156 -7.92 4.18 10.42
CA ALA A 156 -9.36 4.08 10.53
C ALA A 156 -9.85 2.71 11.03
N PHE A 157 -9.09 1.63 10.78
CA PHE A 157 -9.53 0.27 11.08
C PHE A 157 -8.71 -0.48 12.13
N LYS A 158 -7.49 -0.04 12.47
CA LYS A 158 -6.68 -0.68 13.52
C LYS A 158 -6.83 0.06 14.84
N LYS A 159 -6.52 -0.64 15.94
CA LYS A 159 -6.44 -0.03 17.26
C LYS A 159 -5.13 0.75 17.37
N THR A 160 -5.23 2.03 17.66
CA THR A 160 -4.10 2.96 17.74
C THR A 160 -3.91 3.54 19.13
N ASP A 161 -4.66 3.08 20.14
CA ASP A 161 -4.68 3.65 21.50
C ASP A 161 -3.27 3.75 22.11
N VAL A 162 -2.47 2.68 21.98
CA VAL A 162 -1.10 2.63 22.50
C VAL A 162 -0.18 3.60 21.76
N LEU A 163 -0.33 3.71 20.44
CA LEU A 163 0.47 4.63 19.63
C LEU A 163 0.16 6.08 20.01
N LEU A 164 -1.12 6.44 20.06
CA LEU A 164 -1.59 7.78 20.41
C LEU A 164 -1.17 8.17 21.85
N ALA A 165 -1.14 7.21 22.77
CA ALA A 165 -0.67 7.46 24.14
C ALA A 165 0.86 7.61 24.23
N SER A 166 1.62 6.96 23.35
CA SER A 166 3.09 6.93 23.40
C SER A 166 3.78 7.98 22.53
N HIS A 167 3.05 8.59 21.59
CA HIS A 167 3.58 9.61 20.68
C HIS A 167 2.74 10.89 20.80
N PRO A 168 3.08 11.79 21.74
CA PRO A 168 2.35 13.04 21.97
C PRO A 168 2.67 14.12 20.92
N ASP A 169 3.58 13.82 19.98
CA ASP A 169 4.03 14.74 18.93
C ASP A 169 2.90 15.13 17.98
N GLU A 170 3.09 16.26 17.30
CA GLU A 170 2.14 16.74 16.30
C GLU A 170 2.09 15.82 15.08
N TRP A 171 0.86 15.58 14.62
CA TRP A 171 0.58 14.81 13.42
C TRP A 171 0.42 15.75 12.23
N HIS A 172 0.74 15.28 11.02
CA HIS A 172 0.58 16.13 9.84
C HIS A 172 -0.89 16.62 9.68
N PRO A 173 -1.15 17.93 9.51
CA PRO A 173 -2.52 18.47 9.52
C PRO A 173 -3.43 17.90 8.43
N GLN A 174 -2.88 17.65 7.23
CA GLN A 174 -3.65 17.06 6.15
C GLN A 174 -3.99 15.60 6.44
N PHE A 175 -3.08 14.85 7.08
CA PHE A 175 -3.37 13.49 7.53
C PHE A 175 -4.55 13.45 8.49
N LEU A 176 -4.55 14.32 9.50
CA LEU A 176 -5.66 14.42 10.44
C LEU A 176 -6.98 14.75 9.74
N ARG A 177 -6.97 15.71 8.80
CA ARG A 177 -8.16 16.06 8.01
C ARG A 177 -8.68 14.86 7.22
N GLU A 178 -7.82 14.15 6.50
CA GLU A 178 -8.19 12.99 5.69
C GLU A 178 -8.70 11.84 6.57
N LEU A 179 -8.08 11.59 7.72
CA LEU A 179 -8.54 10.61 8.69
C LEU A 179 -9.94 10.95 9.23
N VAL A 180 -10.20 12.22 9.59
CA VAL A 180 -11.53 12.66 10.04
C VAL A 180 -12.57 12.45 8.95
N VAL A 181 -12.29 12.86 7.71
CA VAL A 181 -13.17 12.63 6.57
C VAL A 181 -13.42 11.13 6.40
N ARG A 182 -12.36 10.33 6.49
CA ARG A 182 -12.42 8.88 6.32
C ARG A 182 -13.29 8.19 7.38
N VAL A 183 -13.15 8.58 8.64
CA VAL A 183 -13.93 8.02 9.77
C VAL A 183 -15.38 8.51 9.74
N LYS A 184 -15.63 9.74 9.31
CA LYS A 184 -16.99 10.32 9.24
C LYS A 184 -17.77 9.95 7.99
N ARG A 185 -17.14 9.36 6.96
CA ARG A 185 -17.78 8.91 5.72
C ARG A 185 -17.55 7.41 5.43
N PRO A 186 -17.97 6.50 6.34
CA PRO A 186 -17.73 5.06 6.18
C PRO A 186 -18.53 4.42 5.03
N GLU A 187 -19.56 5.10 4.51
CA GLU A 187 -20.41 4.66 3.40
C GLU A 187 -19.62 4.34 2.11
N LEU A 188 -18.54 5.09 1.85
CA LEU A 188 -17.76 5.00 0.60
C LEU A 188 -16.92 3.72 0.44
N GLN A 189 -16.74 2.94 1.52
CA GLN A 189 -15.94 1.71 1.49
C GLN A 189 -16.62 0.52 2.16
N GLY A 190 -17.82 0.73 2.73
CA GLY A 190 -18.50 -0.30 3.52
C GLY A 190 -18.72 -1.58 2.72
N LEU A 191 -19.13 -1.47 1.45
CA LEU A 191 -19.53 -2.60 0.63
C LEU A 191 -18.39 -3.31 -0.11
N SER A 192 -17.42 -2.58 -0.68
CA SER A 192 -16.41 -3.15 -1.59
C SER A 192 -15.50 -4.19 -0.92
N ARG A 193 -15.36 -4.10 0.41
CA ARG A 193 -14.54 -5.01 1.23
C ARG A 193 -15.26 -6.28 1.66
N HIS A 194 -16.55 -6.43 1.35
CA HIS A 194 -17.37 -7.55 1.77
C HIS A 194 -17.69 -8.47 0.60
N ASP A 195 -17.44 -9.76 0.81
CA ASP A 195 -17.91 -10.82 -0.07
C ASP A 195 -19.34 -11.18 0.30
N LEU A 196 -20.31 -10.59 -0.40
CA LEU A 196 -21.72 -10.66 -0.07
C LEU A 196 -22.40 -11.85 -0.74
N VAL A 197 -23.02 -12.68 0.07
CA VAL A 197 -23.87 -13.79 -0.38
C VAL A 197 -25.33 -13.52 -0.03
N ALA A 198 -26.23 -14.02 -0.89
CA ALA A 198 -27.66 -14.00 -0.61
C ALA A 198 -27.94 -14.77 0.69
N TRP A 199 -28.70 -14.15 1.59
CA TRP A 199 -28.91 -14.70 2.93
C TRP A 199 -30.29 -14.30 3.47
N LYS A 200 -30.81 -15.09 4.43
CA LYS A 200 -32.05 -14.78 5.14
C LYS A 200 -31.82 -14.89 6.65
N PRO A 201 -32.19 -13.87 7.44
CA PRO A 201 -32.07 -13.95 8.89
C PRO A 201 -33.00 -15.02 9.46
N ALA A 202 -32.46 -15.83 10.38
CA ALA A 202 -33.26 -16.76 11.17
C ALA A 202 -33.98 -16.03 12.32
N THR A 203 -33.31 -15.03 12.92
CA THR A 203 -33.84 -14.18 13.99
C THR A 203 -33.37 -12.74 13.82
N TRP A 204 -34.24 -11.78 14.15
CA TRP A 204 -33.94 -10.35 13.99
C TRP A 204 -32.91 -9.85 15.02
N SER A 205 -32.95 -10.36 16.26
CA SER A 205 -32.11 -9.92 17.37
C SER A 205 -30.64 -10.35 17.27
N ALA A 206 -30.35 -11.48 16.61
CA ALA A 206 -29.00 -12.01 16.45
C ALA A 206 -28.30 -11.54 15.16
N THR A 207 -29.00 -10.79 14.30
CA THR A 207 -28.46 -10.34 13.02
C THR A 207 -27.42 -9.25 13.23
N ARG A 208 -26.16 -9.54 12.87
CA ARG A 208 -25.05 -8.59 12.95
C ARG A 208 -25.15 -7.57 11.82
N ALA A 209 -25.90 -6.50 12.04
CA ALA A 209 -26.12 -5.44 11.07
C ALA A 209 -26.20 -4.07 11.75
N CYS A 210 -26.16 -2.99 10.95
CA CYS A 210 -26.40 -1.64 11.44
C CYS A 210 -27.86 -1.51 11.90
N TRP A 211 -28.16 -0.46 12.67
CA TRP A 211 -29.50 -0.26 13.22
C TRP A 211 -30.59 -0.29 12.14
N THR A 212 -30.41 0.46 11.06
CA THR A 212 -31.34 0.49 9.91
C THR A 212 -31.51 -0.88 9.26
N CYS A 213 -30.41 -1.59 8.98
CA CYS A 213 -30.47 -2.91 8.35
C CYS A 213 -31.18 -3.92 9.27
N ARG A 214 -30.97 -3.84 10.58
CA ARG A 214 -31.60 -4.72 11.57
C ARG A 214 -33.12 -4.57 11.61
N ASP A 215 -33.60 -3.33 11.49
CA ASP A 215 -35.04 -3.05 11.49
C ASP A 215 -35.74 -3.52 10.20
N VAL A 216 -35.03 -3.51 9.07
CA VAL A 216 -35.58 -3.91 7.75
C VAL A 216 -35.50 -5.42 7.52
N MET A 217 -34.45 -6.10 8.00
CA MET A 217 -34.21 -7.53 7.73
C MET A 217 -34.99 -8.45 8.68
N GLN A 218 -36.30 -8.59 8.44
CA GLN A 218 -37.15 -9.52 9.19
C GLN A 218 -36.89 -10.99 8.81
N PRO A 219 -37.13 -11.96 9.72
CA PRO A 219 -36.96 -13.38 9.43
C PRO A 219 -37.70 -13.82 8.16
N GLY A 220 -37.00 -14.55 7.30
CA GLY A 220 -37.54 -15.05 6.02
C GLY A 220 -37.48 -14.08 4.84
N LEU A 221 -37.24 -12.77 5.07
CA LEU A 221 -36.98 -11.80 4.01
C LEU A 221 -35.56 -11.95 3.46
N SER A 222 -35.40 -11.73 2.16
CA SER A 222 -34.09 -11.74 1.50
C SER A 222 -33.25 -10.55 1.95
N GLY A 223 -32.02 -10.82 2.36
CA GLY A 223 -30.97 -9.82 2.54
C GLY A 223 -29.64 -10.38 2.04
N ASN A 224 -28.56 -9.72 2.43
CA ASN A 224 -27.21 -10.11 2.05
C ASN A 224 -26.37 -10.23 3.31
N ARG A 225 -25.44 -11.17 3.32
CA ARG A 225 -24.50 -11.35 4.43
C ARG A 225 -23.11 -11.49 3.87
N CYS A 226 -22.14 -10.84 4.51
CA CYS A 226 -20.75 -11.08 4.19
C CYS A 226 -20.31 -12.46 4.70
N ASP A 227 -19.77 -13.30 3.82
CA ASP A 227 -19.32 -14.64 4.20
C ASP A 227 -18.14 -14.60 5.18
N ALA A 228 -17.25 -13.62 5.03
CA ALA A 228 -16.03 -13.52 5.84
C ALA A 228 -16.22 -12.95 7.25
N CYS A 229 -17.18 -12.06 7.46
CA CYS A 229 -17.37 -11.40 8.76
C CYS A 229 -18.78 -11.57 9.36
N GLY A 230 -19.71 -12.17 8.60
CA GLY A 230 -21.09 -12.38 9.01
C GLY A 230 -21.93 -11.09 9.09
N TYR A 231 -21.39 -9.93 8.70
CA TYR A 231 -22.14 -8.68 8.73
C TYR A 231 -23.22 -8.68 7.65
N ALA A 232 -24.44 -8.33 8.00
CA ALA A 232 -25.59 -8.37 7.12
C ALA A 232 -26.03 -6.98 6.64
N PHE A 233 -26.52 -6.94 5.41
CA PHE A 233 -26.92 -5.73 4.70
C PHE A 233 -28.30 -5.95 4.07
N CYS A 234 -29.22 -5.02 4.33
CA CYS A 234 -30.53 -5.05 3.69
C CYS A 234 -30.40 -4.66 2.20
N ASN A 235 -31.33 -5.11 1.37
CA ASN A 235 -31.32 -4.82 -0.07
C ASN A 235 -31.36 -3.31 -0.37
N SER A 236 -32.07 -2.52 0.45
CA SER A 236 -32.14 -1.07 0.25
C SER A 236 -30.80 -0.37 0.45
N CYS A 237 -30.07 -0.70 1.51
CA CYS A 237 -28.76 -0.09 1.79
C CYS A 237 -27.70 -0.55 0.77
N LEU A 238 -27.79 -1.80 0.32
CA LEU A 238 -26.94 -2.32 -0.75
C LEU A 238 -27.20 -1.57 -2.06
N ALA A 239 -28.47 -1.43 -2.47
CA ALA A 239 -28.86 -0.73 -3.69
C ALA A 239 -28.49 0.75 -3.68
N SER A 240 -28.51 1.41 -2.52
CA SER A 240 -28.14 2.83 -2.39
C SER A 240 -26.64 3.07 -2.26
N GLY A 241 -25.81 2.03 -2.13
CA GLY A 241 -24.38 2.17 -1.85
C GLY A 241 -24.06 2.75 -0.46
N LYS A 242 -25.04 2.81 0.45
CA LYS A 242 -24.91 3.46 1.78
C LYS A 242 -24.82 2.44 2.91
N ALA A 243 -24.35 1.23 2.60
CA ALA A 243 -24.30 0.17 3.58
C ALA A 243 -23.20 0.46 4.61
N LEU A 244 -23.63 1.02 5.74
CA LEU A 244 -22.78 1.33 6.88
C LEU A 244 -22.37 0.02 7.56
N CYS A 245 -21.07 -0.16 7.70
CA CYS A 245 -20.54 -1.00 8.77
C CYS A 245 -20.64 -0.16 10.04
N GLY A 246 -21.65 -0.41 10.88
CA GLY A 246 -21.84 0.30 12.15
C GLY A 246 -20.63 0.17 13.10
N ASP A 247 -20.78 0.67 14.33
CA ASP A 247 -19.73 0.84 15.36
C ASP A 247 -18.81 -0.37 15.64
N ASP A 248 -19.17 -1.56 15.14
CA ASP A 248 -18.34 -2.76 15.11
C ASP A 248 -17.30 -2.80 13.97
N ALA A 249 -17.00 -1.69 13.28
CA ALA A 249 -15.98 -1.64 12.23
C ALA A 249 -14.61 -2.18 12.69
N ALA A 250 -14.24 -1.94 13.94
CA ALA A 250 -13.05 -2.51 14.59
C ALA A 250 -13.13 -4.03 14.86
N LYS A 251 -14.34 -4.62 14.85
CA LYS A 251 -14.59 -6.07 14.97
C LYS A 251 -14.72 -6.79 13.62
N LEU A 252 -14.54 -6.08 12.50
CA LEU A 252 -14.59 -6.65 11.15
C LEU A 252 -13.18 -6.89 10.62
N ALA A 253 -12.31 -7.49 11.44
CA ALA A 253 -10.91 -7.75 11.11
C ALA A 253 -10.73 -8.53 9.80
N SER A 254 -11.67 -9.43 9.47
CA SER A 254 -11.67 -10.23 8.24
C SER A 254 -12.05 -9.47 6.96
N CYS A 255 -12.53 -8.22 7.08
CA CYS A 255 -12.91 -7.38 5.95
C CYS A 255 -12.21 -6.02 6.00
N LYS A 256 -10.96 -5.98 6.48
CA LYS A 256 -10.09 -4.81 6.29
C LYS A 256 -9.84 -4.64 4.79
N PRO A 257 -9.83 -3.41 4.23
CA PRO A 257 -9.80 -3.26 2.78
C PRO A 257 -8.53 -3.82 2.14
N TRP A 258 -7.40 -3.77 2.85
CA TRP A 258 -6.10 -4.28 2.38
C TRP A 258 -5.92 -5.80 2.55
N VAL A 259 -6.90 -6.53 3.11
CA VAL A 259 -6.79 -7.99 3.28
C VAL A 259 -7.28 -8.76 2.06
N LYS A 260 -8.29 -8.25 1.35
CA LYS A 260 -8.90 -8.94 0.20
C LYS A 260 -8.82 -8.17 -1.11
N SER A 261 -8.83 -6.85 -1.07
CA SER A 261 -8.99 -6.01 -2.26
C SER A 261 -7.81 -5.05 -2.40
N MET A 262 -6.60 -5.56 -2.15
CA MET A 262 -5.38 -4.75 -2.13
C MET A 262 -5.16 -4.05 -3.47
N CYS A 263 -5.16 -4.82 -4.56
CA CYS A 263 -4.96 -4.30 -5.90
C CYS A 263 -6.02 -3.26 -6.25
N LEU A 264 -7.30 -3.61 -6.09
CA LEU A 264 -8.44 -2.73 -6.38
C LEU A 264 -8.39 -1.38 -5.64
N HIS A 265 -7.80 -1.34 -4.44
CA HIS A 265 -7.88 -0.16 -3.59
C HIS A 265 -6.58 0.61 -3.44
N TYR A 266 -5.43 -0.04 -3.59
CA TYR A 266 -4.14 0.50 -3.19
C TYR A 266 -3.01 0.31 -4.22
N HIS A 267 -3.21 -0.51 -5.26
CA HIS A 267 -2.20 -0.64 -6.33
C HIS A 267 -2.46 0.34 -7.46
N GLU A 268 -1.37 0.84 -8.01
CA GLU A 268 -1.35 1.61 -9.23
C GLU A 268 -1.12 0.68 -10.43
N HIS A 269 -1.76 0.99 -11.55
CA HIS A 269 -1.68 0.21 -12.80
C HIS A 269 -1.63 1.15 -14.01
N VAL A 270 -0.88 2.25 -13.89
CA VAL A 270 -0.65 3.20 -14.99
C VAL A 270 0.47 2.69 -15.90
N GLU A 271 1.51 2.11 -15.29
CA GLU A 271 2.72 1.62 -15.98
C GLU A 271 2.70 0.08 -16.16
N THR A 272 1.99 -0.64 -15.29
CA THR A 272 1.95 -2.11 -15.25
C THR A 272 0.54 -2.66 -15.43
N PRO A 273 0.38 -3.87 -15.99
CA PRO A 273 -0.92 -4.52 -16.06
C PRO A 273 -1.53 -4.72 -14.66
N PRO A 274 -2.87 -4.77 -14.54
CA PRO A 274 -3.55 -5.12 -13.30
C PRO A 274 -3.00 -6.41 -12.67
N CYS A 275 -2.96 -6.45 -11.33
CA CYS A 275 -2.60 -7.68 -10.63
C CYS A 275 -3.58 -8.80 -11.00
N VAL A 276 -3.03 -10.00 -11.20
CA VAL A 276 -3.84 -11.20 -11.45
C VAL A 276 -4.33 -11.69 -10.08
N GLU A 277 -5.65 -11.70 -9.88
CA GLU A 277 -6.31 -12.26 -8.68
C GLU A 277 -6.15 -13.78 -8.56
#